data_AF-A0AA35Q6F5-F1
#
_entry.id   AF-A0AA35Q6F5-F1
#
_cell.length_a   1.000
_cell.length_b   1.000
_cell.length_c   1.000
_cell.angle_alpha   90.00
_cell.angle_beta   90.00
_cell.angle_gamma   90.00
#
_symmetry.space_group_name_H-M   'P 1'
#
loop_
_entity.id
_entity.type
_entity.pdbx_description
1 polymer ?
#
loop_
_entity_poly.entity_id
_entity_poly.type
_entity_poly.pdbx_seq_one_letter_code
_entity_poly.pdbx_strand_id
1 'polypeptide(L)'
;MSPLDIVTLDNLAQAIPKWSPDDENHLYAVVDMGSNGIRFSITSLAPPQTRLLAPIYSSRAGISLFDALQPSSTGELLFPQSTISSVSSTLAQFKELADLHHVPPSHVMVFATEAMRRAANSAAMLTAIAEATGGLRVQILEPSVETLFGAVMGSRSGLTDVSDGALFLDLGGGSVQITWVDTSLDDYEILAARAGNSMPFGAAKLTRVFREGDLGIQTTESDKLKVSMQAAFDNLCSQFPRLLKIREAYERGEDAKVNVYMCGGGCRGYGSMLMHNDEISPYPIPTVGSYTVTGASFKKVTEMRRINDTYDGKIHGLSKRRRQQFDAISAVMEAFSTAVPNVRHVTFCKGSNRDGALMMKLPRAIRESNPLDVIANVDADDKALFEAVASLLAKAIPPEAQLDQVPTVLNIDGLRSLFIKEIWARAGHEADSNASFSLHHAICRDADAPGLSHLARALLGTTVAARWGSGMGPVDAQLAELLGGILKRYSKEAIFWALYIGAVANALVTIVPVRPSNVEILQKSIRFEARLLKVPDEKDSLQLSISIHPKILRFVDVEELSSPFKSILKNGDKKPKKKTSVIILPLTQE
;
A
#
# COMPACT_ATOMS: atom_id res chain seq x y z
N MET A 1 -10.63 25.96 -34.03
CA MET A 1 -10.46 24.84 -33.07
C MET A 1 -9.49 25.30 -32.01
N SER A 2 -9.86 25.25 -30.73
CA SER A 2 -8.85 25.34 -29.66
C SER A 2 -7.93 24.12 -29.80
N PRO A 3 -6.60 24.26 -29.69
CA PRO A 3 -5.71 23.10 -29.63
C PRO A 3 -6.16 22.18 -28.48
N LEU A 4 -6.05 20.86 -28.69
CA LEU A 4 -6.24 19.88 -27.62
C LEU A 4 -5.25 20.20 -26.50
N ASP A 5 -5.74 20.32 -25.27
CA ASP A 5 -4.91 20.60 -24.09
C ASP A 5 -4.21 19.30 -23.66
N ILE A 6 -3.14 18.95 -24.39
CA ILE A 6 -2.35 17.74 -24.15
C ILE A 6 -1.34 18.02 -23.04
N VAL A 7 -1.43 17.25 -21.96
CA VAL A 7 -0.48 17.28 -20.86
C VAL A 7 0.66 16.32 -21.17
N THR A 8 1.86 16.86 -21.25
CA THR A 8 3.12 16.15 -21.42
C THR A 8 3.96 16.25 -20.16
N LEU A 9 5.01 15.42 -20.04
CA LEU A 9 5.96 15.56 -18.94
C LEU A 9 6.63 16.95 -18.91
N ASP A 10 6.84 17.57 -20.08
CA ASP A 10 7.52 18.86 -20.20
C ASP A 10 6.63 20.05 -19.81
N ASN A 11 5.30 19.96 -20.00
CA ASN A 11 4.35 21.01 -19.61
C ASN A 11 3.59 20.73 -18.30
N LEU A 12 3.89 19.60 -17.63
CA LEU A 12 3.20 19.13 -16.44
C LEU A 12 3.07 20.18 -15.33
N ALA A 13 4.14 20.94 -15.08
CA ALA A 13 4.16 21.97 -14.03
C ALA A 13 3.16 23.12 -14.30
N GLN A 14 2.85 23.39 -15.57
CA GLN A 14 1.84 24.38 -15.96
C GLN A 14 0.43 23.78 -15.88
N ALA A 15 0.29 22.52 -16.29
CA ALA A 15 -0.99 21.81 -16.28
C ALA A 15 -1.51 21.54 -14.85
N ILE A 16 -0.59 21.32 -13.90
CA ILE A 16 -0.90 21.01 -12.51
C ILE A 16 -0.15 21.99 -11.58
N PRO A 17 -0.79 23.14 -11.26
CA PRO A 17 -0.20 24.13 -10.35
C PRO A 17 0.14 23.52 -9.00
N LYS A 18 1.28 23.92 -8.42
CA LYS A 18 1.73 23.41 -7.13
C LYS A 18 0.76 23.77 -6.00
N TRP A 19 0.69 22.90 -5.00
CA TRP A 19 -0.04 23.14 -3.76
C TRP A 19 0.70 24.16 -2.89
N SER A 20 -0.02 25.05 -2.22
CA SER A 20 0.52 25.99 -1.23
C SER A 20 -0.07 25.70 0.16
N PRO A 21 0.73 25.75 1.24
CA PRO A 21 0.21 25.69 2.61
C PRO A 21 -0.67 26.90 2.96
N ASP A 22 -0.51 28.03 2.26
CA ASP A 22 -1.23 29.27 2.52
C ASP A 22 -2.56 29.38 1.73
N ASP A 23 -2.92 28.35 0.95
CA ASP A 23 -4.22 28.31 0.26
C ASP A 23 -5.36 28.34 1.30
N GLU A 24 -6.38 29.18 1.10
CA GLU A 24 -7.53 29.26 2.02
C GLU A 24 -8.35 27.96 2.10
N ASN A 25 -8.22 27.09 1.10
CA ASN A 25 -8.94 25.83 1.01
C ASN A 25 -8.06 24.75 0.36
N HIS A 26 -7.98 23.59 1.00
CA HIS A 26 -7.15 22.47 0.52
C HIS A 26 -7.97 21.28 0.01
N LEU A 27 -9.23 21.47 -0.33
CA LEU A 27 -10.03 20.46 -1.03
C LEU A 27 -9.74 20.52 -2.53
N TYR A 28 -9.54 19.34 -3.12
CA TYR A 28 -9.24 19.17 -4.53
C TYR A 28 -10.18 18.14 -5.13
N ALA A 29 -10.86 18.52 -6.21
CA ALA A 29 -11.74 17.66 -6.96
C ALA A 29 -11.03 17.15 -8.21
N VAL A 30 -10.99 15.83 -8.41
CA VAL A 30 -10.31 15.21 -9.54
C VAL A 30 -11.23 14.26 -10.27
N VAL A 31 -11.40 14.50 -11.57
CA VAL A 31 -12.11 13.63 -12.49
C VAL A 31 -11.10 12.90 -13.37
N ASP A 32 -11.18 11.58 -13.43
CA ASP A 32 -10.42 10.71 -14.33
C ASP A 32 -11.39 10.05 -15.32
N MET A 33 -11.36 10.52 -16.57
CA MET A 33 -12.11 9.96 -17.70
C MET A 33 -11.37 8.73 -18.25
N GLY A 34 -11.40 7.66 -17.45
CA GLY A 34 -10.75 6.40 -17.76
C GLY A 34 -11.56 5.51 -18.73
N SER A 35 -10.85 4.57 -19.36
CA SER A 35 -11.41 3.64 -20.36
C SER A 35 -12.61 2.81 -19.89
N ASN A 36 -12.67 2.45 -18.60
CA ASN A 36 -13.67 1.53 -18.02
C ASN A 36 -14.73 2.23 -17.13
N GLY A 37 -14.72 3.55 -17.09
CA GLY A 37 -15.52 4.33 -16.16
C GLY A 37 -14.87 5.67 -15.85
N ILE A 38 -15.72 6.68 -15.72
CA ILE A 38 -15.31 8.02 -15.28
C ILE A 38 -15.36 8.04 -13.75
N ARG A 39 -14.27 8.44 -13.11
CA ARG A 39 -14.15 8.47 -11.64
C ARG A 39 -14.02 9.90 -11.15
N PHE A 40 -14.65 10.19 -10.04
CA PHE A 40 -14.58 11.48 -9.35
C PHE A 40 -14.17 11.28 -7.90
N SER A 41 -13.29 12.14 -7.39
CA SER A 41 -12.96 12.20 -5.96
C SER A 41 -12.74 13.62 -5.52
N ILE A 42 -13.09 13.88 -4.26
CA ILE A 42 -12.68 15.08 -3.53
C ILE A 42 -11.72 14.61 -2.45
N THR A 43 -10.54 15.22 -2.41
CA THR A 43 -9.45 14.85 -1.50
C THR A 43 -8.98 16.09 -0.74
N SER A 44 -8.76 15.95 0.55
CA SER A 44 -8.15 17.00 1.38
C SER A 44 -6.63 16.90 1.35
N LEU A 45 -5.99 18.02 1.07
CA LEU A 45 -4.54 18.24 1.15
C LEU A 45 -4.18 19.18 2.33
N ALA A 46 -5.05 19.30 3.34
CA ALA A 46 -4.85 20.23 4.45
C ALA A 46 -3.63 19.83 5.33
N PRO A 47 -2.77 20.79 5.70
CA PRO A 47 -1.71 20.55 6.68
C PRO A 47 -2.27 20.13 8.05
N PRO A 48 -1.55 19.31 8.83
CA PRO A 48 -0.30 18.62 8.49
C PRO A 48 -0.51 17.28 7.75
N GLN A 49 -1.77 16.91 7.45
CA GLN A 49 -2.14 15.60 6.91
C GLN A 49 -2.00 15.48 5.38
N THR A 50 -1.41 16.49 4.73
CA THR A 50 -1.30 16.62 3.27
C THR A 50 -0.80 15.36 2.57
N ARG A 51 0.19 14.65 3.13
CA ARG A 51 0.76 13.42 2.56
C ARG A 51 -0.22 12.23 2.53
N LEU A 52 -1.26 12.26 3.35
CA LEU A 52 -2.21 11.14 3.49
C LEU A 52 -3.26 11.09 2.38
N LEU A 53 -3.42 12.19 1.61
CA LEU A 53 -4.43 12.31 0.55
C LEU A 53 -5.83 11.89 1.04
N ALA A 54 -6.26 12.44 2.18
CA ALA A 54 -7.48 12.01 2.86
C ALA A 54 -8.71 12.13 1.93
N PRO A 55 -9.37 11.01 1.56
CA PRO A 55 -10.52 11.06 0.68
C PRO A 55 -11.75 11.60 1.44
N ILE A 56 -12.38 12.63 0.88
CA ILE A 56 -13.61 13.25 1.43
C ILE A 56 -14.84 12.69 0.73
N TYR A 57 -14.76 12.52 -0.59
CA TYR A 57 -15.86 11.99 -1.38
C TYR A 57 -15.32 11.21 -2.58
N SER A 58 -16.03 10.17 -3.02
CA SER A 58 -15.73 9.51 -4.27
C SER A 58 -16.99 9.01 -4.96
N SER A 59 -17.00 9.09 -6.29
CA SER A 59 -18.07 8.58 -7.14
C SER A 59 -17.51 7.99 -8.43
N ARG A 60 -18.32 7.16 -9.09
CA ARG A 60 -17.98 6.53 -10.36
C ARG A 60 -19.20 6.48 -11.25
N ALA A 61 -19.06 7.02 -12.46
CA ALA A 61 -20.00 6.77 -13.54
C ALA A 61 -19.59 5.53 -14.33
N GLY A 62 -20.55 4.64 -14.57
CA GLY A 62 -20.38 3.38 -15.31
C GLY A 62 -20.17 3.53 -16.82
N ILE A 63 -19.74 4.70 -17.30
CA ILE A 63 -19.55 5.00 -18.72
C ILE A 63 -18.18 4.50 -19.16
N SER A 64 -18.16 3.45 -19.97
CA SER A 64 -16.93 2.87 -20.51
C SER A 64 -16.58 3.57 -21.83
N LEU A 65 -15.63 4.52 -21.79
CA LEU A 65 -15.17 5.20 -23.00
C LEU A 65 -14.49 4.25 -24.00
N PHE A 66 -13.92 3.14 -23.52
CA PHE A 66 -13.40 2.10 -24.41
C PHE A 66 -14.51 1.39 -25.18
N ASP A 67 -15.58 0.99 -24.49
CA ASP A 67 -16.70 0.30 -25.13
C ASP A 67 -17.52 1.27 -26.01
N ALA A 68 -17.52 2.56 -25.68
CA ALA A 68 -18.25 3.58 -26.45
C ALA A 68 -17.52 4.06 -27.71
N LEU A 69 -16.19 3.93 -27.77
CA LEU A 69 -15.41 4.37 -28.92
C LEU A 69 -15.48 3.30 -30.04
N GLN A 70 -16.22 3.59 -31.10
CA GLN A 70 -16.51 2.63 -32.17
C GLN A 70 -16.06 3.16 -33.53
N PRO A 71 -15.65 2.29 -34.47
CA PRO A 71 -15.33 2.69 -35.83
C PRO A 71 -16.59 3.14 -36.58
N SER A 72 -16.49 4.24 -37.31
CA SER A 72 -17.47 4.70 -38.29
C SER A 72 -17.43 3.81 -39.55
N SER A 73 -18.34 4.07 -40.48
CA SER A 73 -18.27 3.49 -41.84
C SER A 73 -16.99 3.87 -42.59
N THR A 74 -16.35 4.99 -42.23
CA THR A 74 -15.06 5.46 -42.79
C THR A 74 -13.84 4.89 -42.04
N GLY A 75 -14.06 4.11 -40.97
CA GLY A 75 -13.01 3.51 -40.15
C GLY A 75 -12.46 4.43 -39.05
N GLU A 76 -12.93 5.68 -38.97
CA GLU A 76 -12.56 6.62 -37.91
C GLU A 76 -13.23 6.26 -36.59
N LEU A 77 -12.52 6.41 -35.47
CA LEU A 77 -13.09 6.11 -34.17
C LEU A 77 -13.90 7.30 -33.65
N LEU A 78 -15.18 7.08 -33.38
CA LEU A 78 -16.12 8.11 -32.95
C LEU A 78 -16.84 7.72 -31.66
N PHE A 79 -17.13 8.72 -30.83
CA PHE A 79 -18.10 8.59 -29.75
C PHE A 79 -19.51 8.86 -30.26
N PRO A 80 -20.50 8.00 -29.94
CA PRO A 80 -21.91 8.27 -30.20
C PRO A 80 -22.39 9.54 -29.48
N GLN A 81 -23.36 10.25 -30.07
CA GLN A 81 -23.92 11.46 -29.46
C GLN A 81 -24.52 11.19 -28.06
N SER A 82 -25.13 10.01 -27.85
CA SER A 82 -25.65 9.58 -26.55
C SER A 82 -24.56 9.45 -25.49
N THR A 83 -23.36 8.99 -25.87
CA THR A 83 -22.19 8.95 -24.97
C THR A 83 -21.73 10.36 -24.64
N ILE A 84 -21.62 11.25 -25.65
CA ILE A 84 -21.23 12.65 -25.43
C ILE A 84 -22.17 13.33 -24.43
N SER A 85 -23.49 13.22 -24.62
CA SER A 85 -24.49 13.78 -23.70
C SER A 85 -24.42 13.17 -22.29
N SER A 86 -24.17 11.87 -22.20
CA SER A 86 -24.07 11.17 -20.90
C SER A 86 -22.82 11.62 -20.13
N VAL A 87 -21.68 11.79 -20.83
CA VAL A 87 -20.42 12.25 -20.26
C VAL A 87 -20.51 13.69 -19.81
N SER A 88 -21.04 14.59 -20.65
CA SER A 88 -21.18 16.01 -20.29
C SER A 88 -22.13 16.21 -19.10
N SER A 89 -23.26 15.50 -19.08
CA SER A 89 -24.18 15.52 -17.94
C SER A 89 -23.54 14.98 -16.65
N THR A 90 -22.75 13.91 -16.75
CA THR A 90 -22.01 13.35 -15.60
C THR A 90 -21.00 14.37 -15.03
N LEU A 91 -20.27 15.07 -15.90
CA LEU A 91 -19.28 16.07 -15.47
C LEU A 91 -19.94 17.32 -14.89
N ALA A 92 -21.11 17.72 -15.40
CA ALA A 92 -21.94 18.76 -14.78
C ALA A 92 -22.34 18.38 -13.35
N GLN A 93 -22.78 17.14 -13.13
CA GLN A 93 -23.10 16.62 -11.78
C GLN A 93 -21.87 16.60 -10.86
N PHE A 94 -20.70 16.18 -11.36
CA PHE A 94 -19.47 16.21 -10.57
C PHE A 94 -19.01 17.62 -10.23
N LYS A 95 -19.21 18.59 -11.13
CA LYS A 95 -18.94 20.01 -10.86
C LYS A 95 -19.86 20.54 -9.76
N GLU A 96 -21.16 20.24 -9.83
CA GLU A 96 -22.12 20.62 -8.80
C GLU A 96 -21.77 19.99 -7.44
N LEU A 97 -21.38 18.72 -7.41
CA LEU A 97 -20.88 18.08 -6.18
C LEU A 97 -19.61 18.76 -5.64
N ALA A 98 -18.67 19.15 -6.50
CA ALA A 98 -17.49 19.89 -6.06
C ALA A 98 -17.88 21.25 -5.44
N ASP A 99 -18.84 21.95 -6.04
CA ASP A 99 -19.34 23.24 -5.54
C ASP A 99 -20.08 23.10 -4.19
N LEU A 100 -20.89 22.05 -4.04
CA LEU A 100 -21.57 21.71 -2.78
C LEU A 100 -20.60 21.37 -1.64
N HIS A 101 -19.43 20.83 -1.98
CA HIS A 101 -18.34 20.59 -1.04
C HIS A 101 -17.42 21.82 -0.86
N HIS A 102 -17.75 22.96 -1.48
CA HIS A 102 -16.97 24.19 -1.44
C HIS A 102 -15.54 24.03 -1.98
N VAL A 103 -15.35 23.15 -2.96
CA VAL A 103 -14.07 23.03 -3.66
C VAL A 103 -13.87 24.29 -4.53
N PRO A 104 -12.73 25.00 -4.42
CA PRO A 104 -12.46 26.15 -5.28
C PRO A 104 -12.49 25.73 -6.76
N PRO A 105 -13.04 26.55 -7.68
CA PRO A 105 -13.04 26.22 -9.11
C PRO A 105 -11.63 25.95 -9.68
N SER A 106 -10.60 26.63 -9.16
CA SER A 106 -9.19 26.41 -9.50
C SER A 106 -8.64 25.04 -9.06
N HIS A 107 -9.34 24.35 -8.15
CA HIS A 107 -8.95 23.06 -7.58
C HIS A 107 -9.72 21.89 -8.20
N VAL A 108 -10.53 22.14 -9.23
CA VAL A 108 -11.21 21.11 -10.03
C VAL A 108 -10.34 20.74 -11.24
N MET A 109 -9.84 19.51 -11.27
CA MET A 109 -9.01 18.97 -12.34
C MET A 109 -9.75 17.86 -13.08
N VAL A 110 -9.77 17.90 -14.41
CA VAL A 110 -10.42 16.87 -15.24
C VAL A 110 -9.40 16.31 -16.22
N PHE A 111 -9.06 15.04 -16.06
CA PHE A 111 -8.11 14.33 -16.89
C PHE A 111 -8.81 13.34 -17.82
N ALA A 112 -8.29 13.20 -19.04
CA ALA A 112 -8.72 12.19 -19.99
C ALA A 112 -7.57 11.36 -20.56
N THR A 113 -7.86 10.11 -20.86
CA THR A 113 -6.87 9.09 -21.24
C THR A 113 -7.01 8.68 -22.71
N GLU A 114 -6.49 7.51 -23.08
CA GLU A 114 -6.36 6.99 -24.45
C GLU A 114 -7.58 7.19 -25.36
N ALA A 115 -8.79 6.93 -24.85
CA ALA A 115 -10.01 7.00 -25.67
C ALA A 115 -10.25 8.41 -26.25
N MET A 116 -9.95 9.47 -25.47
CA MET A 116 -10.09 10.85 -25.93
C MET A 116 -9.01 11.25 -26.94
N ARG A 117 -7.79 10.70 -26.84
CA ARG A 117 -6.73 10.91 -27.85
C ARG A 117 -7.08 10.31 -29.20
N ARG A 118 -7.75 9.15 -29.19
CA ARG A 118 -8.03 8.36 -30.40
C ARG A 118 -9.30 8.77 -31.14
N ALA A 119 -10.24 9.42 -30.47
CA ALA A 119 -11.51 9.79 -31.05
C ALA A 119 -11.37 10.97 -32.02
N ALA A 120 -11.79 10.79 -33.27
CA ALA A 120 -11.78 11.85 -34.28
C ALA A 120 -12.75 12.99 -33.92
N ASN A 121 -13.82 12.70 -33.17
CA ASN A 121 -14.77 13.68 -32.66
C ASN A 121 -14.57 14.08 -31.19
N SER A 122 -13.35 13.93 -30.64
CA SER A 122 -13.03 14.36 -29.27
C SER A 122 -13.37 15.84 -29.01
N ALA A 123 -13.15 16.72 -30.00
CA ALA A 123 -13.50 18.14 -29.91
C ALA A 123 -15.00 18.38 -29.61
N ALA A 124 -15.90 17.56 -30.18
CA ALA A 124 -17.33 17.66 -29.89
C ALA A 124 -17.66 17.30 -28.44
N MET A 125 -16.98 16.29 -27.88
CA MET A 125 -17.10 15.93 -26.47
C MET A 125 -16.57 17.06 -25.57
N LEU A 126 -15.44 17.67 -25.90
CA LEU A 126 -14.87 18.78 -25.14
C LEU A 126 -15.81 20.00 -25.12
N THR A 127 -16.38 20.37 -26.27
CA THR A 127 -17.36 21.46 -26.35
C THR A 127 -18.59 21.16 -25.50
N ALA A 128 -19.16 19.96 -25.59
CA ALA A 128 -20.33 19.58 -24.80
C ALA A 128 -20.05 19.59 -23.29
N ILE A 129 -18.85 19.20 -22.86
CA ILE A 129 -18.44 19.28 -21.45
C ILE A 129 -18.33 20.73 -21.01
N ALA A 130 -17.66 21.59 -21.79
CA ALA A 130 -17.49 23.00 -21.47
C ALA A 130 -18.85 23.71 -21.34
N GLU A 131 -19.77 23.48 -22.29
CA GLU A 131 -21.14 24.04 -22.26
C GLU A 131 -21.92 23.57 -21.03
N ALA A 132 -21.91 22.28 -20.71
CA ALA A 132 -22.67 21.72 -19.61
C ALA A 132 -22.14 22.10 -18.22
N THR A 133 -20.87 22.51 -18.11
CA THR A 133 -20.18 22.75 -16.83
C THR A 133 -19.86 24.21 -16.57
N GLY A 134 -20.24 25.11 -17.49
CA GLY A 134 -19.89 26.52 -17.41
C GLY A 134 -18.41 26.80 -17.68
N GLY A 135 -17.73 25.93 -18.45
CA GLY A 135 -16.37 26.14 -18.94
C GLY A 135 -15.28 25.26 -18.35
N LEU A 136 -15.58 24.09 -17.76
CA LEU A 136 -14.52 23.17 -17.33
C LEU A 136 -13.67 22.72 -18.53
N ARG A 137 -12.36 22.78 -18.33
CA ARG A 137 -11.37 22.28 -19.29
C ARG A 137 -11.02 20.83 -18.97
N VAL A 138 -10.83 20.02 -20.02
CA VAL A 138 -10.37 18.64 -19.91
C VAL A 138 -8.94 18.57 -20.42
N GLN A 139 -8.05 18.09 -19.57
CA GLN A 139 -6.64 17.86 -19.86
C GLN A 139 -6.44 16.44 -20.37
N ILE A 140 -5.94 16.29 -21.58
CA ILE A 140 -5.72 14.97 -22.20
C ILE A 140 -4.29 14.55 -21.89
N LEU A 141 -4.12 13.48 -21.13
CA LEU A 141 -2.80 13.00 -20.72
C LEU A 141 -2.09 12.33 -21.89
N GLU A 142 -0.78 12.50 -22.03
CA GLU A 142 0.03 11.60 -22.87
C GLU A 142 0.32 10.27 -22.14
N PRO A 143 0.74 9.20 -22.85
CA PRO A 143 1.04 7.91 -22.22
C PRO A 143 2.07 7.97 -21.08
N SER A 144 3.13 8.77 -21.21
CA SER A 144 4.13 8.95 -20.14
C SER A 144 3.56 9.64 -18.91
N VAL A 145 2.61 10.56 -19.06
CA VAL A 145 1.92 11.21 -17.93
C VAL A 145 0.92 10.23 -17.29
N GLU A 146 0.24 9.38 -18.07
CA GLU A 146 -0.54 8.27 -17.50
C GLU A 146 0.34 7.31 -16.69
N THR A 147 1.54 6.97 -17.18
CA THR A 147 2.52 6.18 -16.42
C THR A 147 2.93 6.90 -15.14
N LEU A 148 3.22 8.21 -15.20
CA LEU A 148 3.57 9.02 -14.04
C LEU A 148 2.46 9.00 -12.98
N PHE A 149 1.21 9.27 -13.38
CA PHE A 149 0.11 9.39 -12.43
C PHE A 149 -0.41 8.04 -11.95
N GLY A 150 -0.56 7.05 -12.82
CA GLY A 150 -1.14 5.76 -12.47
C GLY A 150 -0.09 4.83 -11.85
N ALA A 151 0.84 4.38 -12.69
CA ALA A 151 1.83 3.39 -12.33
C ALA A 151 2.78 3.92 -11.25
N VAL A 152 3.44 5.07 -11.45
CA VAL A 152 4.48 5.58 -10.55
C VAL A 152 3.87 6.21 -9.30
N MET A 153 3.33 7.43 -9.42
CA MET A 153 2.92 8.24 -8.28
C MET A 153 1.61 7.77 -7.65
N GLY A 154 0.70 7.21 -8.45
CA GLY A 154 -0.53 6.62 -7.97
C GLY A 154 -0.24 5.46 -7.03
N SER A 155 0.63 4.52 -7.43
CA SER A 155 1.07 3.43 -6.56
C SER A 155 1.91 3.93 -5.38
N ARG A 156 2.88 4.82 -5.63
CA ARG A 156 3.75 5.43 -4.59
C ARG A 156 2.96 6.14 -3.50
N SER A 157 1.79 6.70 -3.84
CA SER A 157 0.91 7.38 -2.90
C SER A 157 0.54 6.51 -1.70
N GLY A 158 0.42 5.19 -1.87
CA GLY A 158 0.11 4.22 -0.81
C GLY A 158 1.32 3.61 -0.09
N LEU A 159 2.55 3.93 -0.51
CA LEU A 159 3.79 3.33 0.00
C LEU A 159 4.53 4.29 0.94
N THR A 160 5.40 3.74 1.79
CA THR A 160 6.33 4.53 2.61
C THR A 160 7.60 4.86 1.82
N ASP A 161 8.29 3.84 1.30
CA ASP A 161 9.56 3.97 0.58
C ASP A 161 9.74 2.86 -0.48
N VAL A 162 10.62 3.11 -1.45
CA VAL A 162 11.03 2.20 -2.54
C VAL A 162 12.52 2.40 -2.89
N SER A 163 13.37 2.67 -1.91
CA SER A 163 14.77 3.09 -2.14
C SER A 163 15.69 1.98 -2.63
N ASP A 164 15.27 0.72 -2.54
CA ASP A 164 15.93 -0.44 -3.15
C ASP A 164 15.48 -0.72 -4.59
N GLY A 165 14.52 0.07 -5.06
CA GLY A 165 13.89 -0.04 -6.36
C GLY A 165 12.92 -1.24 -6.51
N ALA A 166 11.89 -1.05 -7.32
CA ALA A 166 10.91 -2.08 -7.63
C ALA A 166 10.28 -1.89 -9.01
N LEU A 167 9.72 -2.97 -9.56
CA LEU A 167 8.91 -2.91 -10.77
C LEU A 167 7.49 -2.45 -10.43
N PHE A 168 6.94 -1.57 -11.23
CA PHE A 168 5.57 -1.07 -11.11
C PHE A 168 4.80 -1.45 -12.37
N LEU A 169 3.62 -2.04 -12.20
CA LEU A 169 2.74 -2.44 -13.29
C LEU A 169 1.32 -1.93 -13.09
N ASP A 170 0.76 -1.25 -14.08
CA ASP A 170 -0.63 -0.79 -14.09
C ASP A 170 -1.42 -1.55 -15.16
N LEU A 171 -2.47 -2.28 -14.77
CA LEU A 171 -3.38 -2.92 -15.72
C LEU A 171 -4.73 -2.20 -15.79
N GLY A 172 -4.83 -1.35 -16.81
CA GLY A 172 -6.00 -0.60 -17.20
C GLY A 172 -7.00 -1.38 -18.07
N GLY A 173 -7.85 -0.62 -18.79
CA GLY A 173 -8.83 -1.16 -19.73
C GLY A 173 -8.30 -1.28 -21.16
N GLY A 174 -7.67 -0.22 -21.66
CA GLY A 174 -7.07 -0.16 -23.00
C GLY A 174 -5.61 -0.61 -23.04
N SER A 175 -4.86 -0.35 -21.96
CA SER A 175 -3.42 -0.56 -21.91
C SER A 175 -2.94 -1.21 -20.61
N VAL A 176 -1.68 -1.63 -20.63
CA VAL A 176 -0.88 -2.05 -19.48
C VAL A 176 0.45 -1.30 -19.50
N GLN A 177 0.87 -0.76 -18.36
CA GLN A 177 2.12 -0.03 -18.20
C GLN A 177 3.06 -0.83 -17.32
N ILE A 178 4.36 -0.86 -17.65
CA ILE A 178 5.42 -1.36 -16.76
C ILE A 178 6.55 -0.33 -16.67
N THR A 179 7.07 -0.12 -15.47
CA THR A 179 8.22 0.75 -15.22
C THR A 179 9.02 0.30 -14.00
N TRP A 180 10.19 0.92 -13.78
CA TRP A 180 11.04 0.76 -12.61
C TRP A 180 11.05 2.07 -11.80
N VAL A 181 10.82 1.95 -10.50
CA VAL A 181 10.80 3.09 -9.57
C VAL A 181 11.83 2.84 -8.49
N ASP A 182 12.74 3.80 -8.29
CA ASP A 182 13.75 3.79 -7.23
C ASP A 182 13.80 5.20 -6.61
N THR A 183 13.27 5.34 -5.39
CA THR A 183 13.13 6.64 -4.70
C THR A 183 14.47 7.22 -4.25
N SER A 184 15.57 6.45 -4.33
CA SER A 184 16.92 6.95 -4.06
C SER A 184 17.49 7.79 -5.21
N LEU A 185 16.90 7.70 -6.41
CA LEU A 185 17.31 8.49 -7.57
C LEU A 185 16.70 9.89 -7.54
N ASP A 186 17.44 10.87 -8.04
CA ASP A 186 16.89 12.19 -8.31
C ASP A 186 15.92 12.16 -9.50
N ASP A 187 14.84 12.94 -9.37
CA ASP A 187 13.74 13.00 -10.35
C ASP A 187 13.22 11.61 -10.79
N TYR A 188 13.26 10.63 -9.88
CA TYR A 188 12.87 9.25 -10.14
C TYR A 188 11.50 9.16 -10.80
N GLU A 189 10.59 10.07 -10.45
CA GLU A 189 9.23 10.06 -10.98
C GLU A 189 9.20 10.32 -12.49
N ILE A 190 10.04 11.25 -12.97
CA ILE A 190 10.14 11.59 -14.39
C ILE A 190 10.95 10.53 -15.13
N LEU A 191 12.04 10.04 -14.52
CA LEU A 191 12.84 8.95 -15.08
C LEU A 191 12.00 7.69 -15.30
N ALA A 192 11.26 7.26 -14.27
CA ALA A 192 10.36 6.11 -14.34
C ALA A 192 9.23 6.34 -15.36
N ALA A 193 8.64 7.54 -15.41
CA ALA A 193 7.59 7.85 -16.38
C ALA A 193 8.07 7.81 -17.84
N ARG A 194 9.27 8.34 -18.11
CA ARG A 194 9.90 8.32 -19.44
C ARG A 194 10.32 6.92 -19.88
N ALA A 195 10.88 6.14 -18.95
CA ALA A 195 11.30 4.76 -19.22
C ALA A 195 10.13 3.78 -19.29
N GLY A 196 8.97 4.16 -18.74
CA GLY A 196 7.79 3.30 -18.67
C GLY A 196 7.21 2.99 -20.03
N ASN A 197 6.85 1.72 -20.23
CA ASN A 197 6.33 1.22 -21.50
C ASN A 197 4.82 1.02 -21.39
N SER A 198 4.04 1.76 -22.18
CA SER A 198 2.58 1.62 -22.27
C SER A 198 2.21 0.73 -23.44
N MET A 199 1.84 -0.52 -23.16
CA MET A 199 1.50 -1.51 -24.18
C MET A 199 -0.03 -1.61 -24.35
N PRO A 200 -0.54 -1.84 -25.57
CA PRO A 200 -1.96 -1.77 -25.86
C PRO A 200 -2.68 -3.11 -25.57
N PHE A 201 -2.49 -3.66 -24.37
CA PHE A 201 -3.02 -4.96 -23.92
C PHE A 201 -3.84 -4.85 -22.63
N GLY A 202 -4.64 -3.80 -22.50
CA GLY A 202 -5.52 -3.65 -21.33
C GLY A 202 -6.58 -4.75 -21.25
N ALA A 203 -7.10 -4.98 -20.05
CA ALA A 203 -7.98 -6.12 -19.77
C ALA A 203 -9.26 -6.11 -20.63
N ALA A 204 -9.84 -4.94 -20.91
CA ALA A 204 -11.05 -4.85 -21.73
C ALA A 204 -10.74 -5.14 -23.21
N LYS A 205 -9.63 -4.60 -23.71
CA LYS A 205 -9.18 -4.83 -25.08
C LYS A 205 -8.85 -6.30 -25.35
N LEU A 206 -8.07 -6.94 -24.47
CA LEU A 206 -7.77 -8.38 -24.58
C LEU A 206 -9.01 -9.25 -24.44
N THR A 207 -9.93 -8.91 -23.53
CA THR A 207 -11.20 -9.66 -23.39
C THR A 207 -12.01 -9.64 -24.68
N ARG A 208 -12.04 -8.50 -25.39
CA ARG A 208 -12.69 -8.39 -26.70
C ARG A 208 -12.04 -9.34 -27.71
N VAL A 209 -10.71 -9.35 -27.80
CA VAL A 209 -9.96 -10.25 -28.68
C VAL A 209 -10.23 -11.72 -28.35
N PHE A 210 -10.23 -12.11 -27.08
CA PHE A 210 -10.46 -13.50 -26.65
C PHE A 210 -11.89 -13.98 -26.84
N ARG A 211 -12.87 -13.07 -26.94
CA ARG A 211 -14.28 -13.43 -27.19
C ARG A 211 -14.66 -13.39 -28.65
N GLU A 212 -14.17 -12.40 -29.39
CA GLU A 212 -14.60 -12.13 -30.76
C GLU A 212 -13.61 -12.67 -31.80
N GLY A 213 -12.33 -12.81 -31.45
CA GLY A 213 -11.30 -13.31 -32.36
C GLY A 213 -11.31 -14.83 -32.49
N ASP A 214 -10.94 -15.33 -33.66
CA ASP A 214 -10.66 -16.76 -33.84
C ASP A 214 -9.38 -17.20 -33.08
N LEU A 215 -9.15 -18.51 -32.99
CA LEU A 215 -7.98 -19.07 -32.29
C LEU A 215 -6.64 -18.52 -32.81
N GLY A 216 -6.54 -18.22 -34.11
CA GLY A 216 -5.33 -17.65 -34.72
C GLY A 216 -5.07 -16.22 -34.26
N ILE A 217 -6.10 -15.37 -34.23
CA ILE A 217 -6.04 -13.99 -33.73
C ILE A 217 -5.72 -13.99 -32.23
N GLN A 218 -6.37 -14.85 -31.45
CA GLN A 218 -6.12 -14.97 -30.00
C GLN A 218 -4.67 -15.36 -29.70
N THR A 219 -4.13 -16.35 -30.43
CA THR A 219 -2.74 -16.79 -30.30
C THR A 219 -1.77 -15.68 -30.69
N THR A 220 -2.01 -15.05 -31.84
CA THR A 220 -1.19 -13.94 -32.33
C THR A 220 -1.12 -12.78 -31.34
N GLU A 221 -2.26 -12.39 -30.77
CA GLU A 221 -2.31 -11.27 -29.82
C GLU A 221 -1.65 -11.63 -28.47
N SER A 222 -1.77 -12.89 -28.05
CA SER A 222 -1.07 -13.41 -26.87
C SER A 222 0.45 -13.45 -27.05
N ASP A 223 0.93 -13.81 -28.24
CA ASP A 223 2.36 -13.81 -28.55
C ASP A 223 2.93 -12.40 -28.64
N LYS A 224 2.18 -11.46 -29.25
CA LYS A 224 2.55 -10.03 -29.21
C LYS A 224 2.65 -9.49 -27.79
N LEU A 225 1.71 -9.88 -26.90
CA LEU A 225 1.74 -9.50 -25.50
C LEU A 225 3.02 -10.00 -24.81
N LYS A 226 3.38 -11.27 -25.00
CA LYS A 226 4.62 -11.86 -24.43
C LYS A 226 5.87 -11.13 -24.94
N VAL A 227 5.98 -10.95 -26.26
CA VAL A 227 7.12 -10.28 -26.89
C VAL A 227 7.24 -8.84 -26.40
N SER A 228 6.12 -8.11 -26.33
CA SER A 228 6.12 -6.71 -25.87
C SER A 228 6.49 -6.58 -24.40
N MET A 229 6.00 -7.49 -23.54
CA MET A 229 6.32 -7.51 -22.12
C MET A 229 7.82 -7.80 -21.89
N GLN A 230 8.38 -8.77 -22.63
CA GLN A 230 9.81 -9.07 -22.58
C GLN A 230 10.64 -7.87 -23.04
N ALA A 231 10.31 -7.28 -24.19
CA ALA A 231 11.01 -6.11 -24.72
C ALA A 231 10.93 -4.91 -23.76
N ALA A 232 9.78 -4.70 -23.11
CA ALA A 232 9.62 -3.65 -22.10
C ALA A 232 10.53 -3.90 -20.88
N PHE A 233 10.62 -5.13 -20.39
CA PHE A 233 11.51 -5.49 -19.29
C PHE A 233 12.99 -5.35 -19.67
N ASP A 234 13.38 -5.76 -20.87
CA ASP A 234 14.74 -5.62 -21.38
C ASP A 234 15.14 -4.15 -21.52
N ASN A 235 14.22 -3.31 -22.00
CA ASN A 235 14.40 -1.87 -22.06
C ASN A 235 14.55 -1.23 -20.66
N LEU A 236 13.82 -1.69 -19.65
CA LEU A 236 14.02 -1.22 -18.28
C LEU A 236 15.40 -1.66 -17.74
N CYS A 237 15.81 -2.89 -18.01
CA CYS A 237 17.14 -3.36 -17.61
C CYS A 237 18.26 -2.54 -18.27
N SER A 238 18.12 -2.14 -19.54
CA SER A 238 19.15 -1.34 -20.21
C SER A 238 19.25 0.09 -19.66
N GLN A 239 18.15 0.64 -19.10
CA GLN A 239 18.11 1.99 -18.55
C GLN A 239 18.46 2.08 -17.07
N PHE A 240 18.23 1.01 -16.28
CA PHE A 240 18.39 1.03 -14.83
C PHE A 240 19.46 0.02 -14.37
N PRO A 241 20.69 0.47 -14.05
CA PRO A 241 21.81 -0.41 -13.68
C PRO A 241 21.53 -1.34 -12.50
N ARG A 242 20.74 -0.90 -11.52
CA ARG A 242 20.35 -1.73 -10.37
C ARG A 242 19.47 -2.90 -10.78
N LEU A 243 18.48 -2.65 -11.63
CA LEU A 243 17.61 -3.70 -12.17
C LEU A 243 18.41 -4.68 -13.04
N LEU A 244 19.33 -4.17 -13.87
CA LEU A 244 20.23 -5.00 -14.67
C LEU A 244 21.06 -5.95 -13.78
N LYS A 245 21.68 -5.43 -12.71
CA LYS A 245 22.46 -6.24 -11.76
C LYS A 245 21.62 -7.33 -11.09
N ILE A 246 20.37 -7.01 -10.73
CA ILE A 246 19.43 -8.00 -10.17
C ILE A 246 19.14 -9.11 -11.19
N ARG A 247 18.90 -8.75 -12.46
CA ARG A 247 18.68 -9.73 -13.54
C ARG A 247 19.91 -10.62 -13.74
N GLU A 248 21.09 -10.04 -13.90
CA GLU A 248 22.33 -10.78 -14.14
C GLU A 248 22.69 -11.69 -12.96
N ALA A 249 22.49 -11.24 -11.72
CA ALA A 249 22.71 -12.06 -10.53
C ALA A 249 21.76 -13.26 -10.49
N TYR A 250 20.49 -13.05 -10.86
CA TYR A 250 19.54 -14.15 -10.97
C TYR A 250 19.92 -15.15 -12.07
N GLU A 251 20.37 -14.68 -13.24
CA GLU A 251 20.84 -15.51 -14.34
C GLU A 251 22.08 -16.33 -13.98
N ARG A 252 22.92 -15.84 -13.05
CA ARG A 252 24.03 -16.59 -12.44
C ARG A 252 23.60 -17.61 -11.38
N GLY A 253 22.31 -17.67 -11.04
CA GLY A 253 21.76 -18.58 -10.03
C GLY A 253 21.82 -18.04 -8.60
N GLU A 254 22.10 -16.76 -8.40
CA GLU A 254 22.06 -16.11 -7.08
C GLU A 254 20.61 -15.86 -6.63
N ASP A 255 20.38 -15.69 -5.33
CA ASP A 255 19.06 -15.33 -4.78
C ASP A 255 18.75 -13.83 -4.97
N ALA A 256 18.82 -13.36 -6.23
CA ALA A 256 18.55 -11.99 -6.62
C ALA A 256 17.12 -11.86 -7.13
N LYS A 257 16.24 -11.31 -6.30
CA LYS A 257 14.80 -11.19 -6.60
C LYS A 257 14.33 -9.76 -6.59
N VAL A 258 13.26 -9.48 -7.33
CA VAL A 258 12.67 -8.14 -7.48
C VAL A 258 11.29 -8.04 -6.83
N ASN A 259 11.03 -6.94 -6.13
CA ASN A 259 9.69 -6.62 -5.64
C ASN A 259 8.86 -5.98 -6.75
N VAL A 260 7.54 -6.23 -6.73
CA VAL A 260 6.61 -5.72 -7.74
C VAL A 260 5.42 -5.05 -7.06
N TYR A 261 5.07 -3.86 -7.52
CA TYR A 261 3.86 -3.14 -7.14
C TYR A 261 2.89 -3.13 -8.32
N MET A 262 1.65 -3.57 -8.10
CA MET A 262 0.66 -3.71 -9.15
C MET A 262 -0.58 -2.86 -8.87
N CYS A 263 -0.87 -1.90 -9.73
CA CYS A 263 -2.06 -1.05 -9.66
C CYS A 263 -3.00 -1.28 -10.84
N GLY A 264 -4.10 -0.52 -10.87
CA GLY A 264 -5.14 -0.71 -11.87
C GLY A 264 -6.15 -1.79 -11.49
N GLY A 265 -7.34 -1.67 -12.08
CA GLY A 265 -8.46 -2.55 -11.72
C GLY A 265 -8.27 -4.01 -12.16
N GLY A 266 -7.41 -4.28 -13.16
CA GLY A 266 -7.09 -5.63 -13.57
C GLY A 266 -6.24 -6.35 -12.53
N CYS A 267 -5.14 -5.71 -12.11
CA CYS A 267 -4.27 -6.23 -11.06
C CYS A 267 -5.01 -6.40 -9.74
N ARG A 268 -5.82 -5.43 -9.30
CA ARG A 268 -6.65 -5.59 -8.09
C ARG A 268 -7.65 -6.73 -8.20
N GLY A 269 -8.15 -7.02 -9.40
CA GLY A 269 -9.00 -8.19 -9.63
C GLY A 269 -8.23 -9.49 -9.42
N TYR A 270 -7.03 -9.60 -9.97
CA TYR A 270 -6.14 -10.75 -9.76
C TYR A 270 -5.75 -10.91 -8.27
N GLY A 271 -5.36 -9.81 -7.61
CA GLY A 271 -5.06 -9.79 -6.18
C GLY A 271 -6.24 -10.20 -5.31
N SER A 272 -7.47 -9.85 -5.68
CA SER A 272 -8.68 -10.28 -4.95
C SER A 272 -8.92 -11.79 -5.07
N MET A 273 -8.63 -12.38 -6.25
CA MET A 273 -8.68 -13.84 -6.43
C MET A 273 -7.62 -14.54 -5.59
N LEU A 274 -6.37 -14.04 -5.61
CA LEU A 274 -5.29 -14.57 -4.79
C LEU A 274 -5.59 -14.46 -3.29
N MET A 275 -6.13 -13.33 -2.83
CA MET A 275 -6.50 -13.11 -1.44
C MET A 275 -7.62 -14.05 -0.98
N HIS A 276 -8.55 -14.39 -1.88
CA HIS A 276 -9.60 -15.37 -1.62
C HIS A 276 -9.06 -16.80 -1.49
N ASN A 277 -8.01 -17.14 -2.26
CA ASN A 277 -7.35 -18.44 -2.22
C ASN A 277 -6.04 -18.42 -1.40
N ASP A 278 -5.88 -17.44 -0.50
CA ASP A 278 -4.69 -17.34 0.35
C ASP A 278 -4.71 -18.46 1.40
N GLU A 279 -3.54 -18.99 1.76
CA GLU A 279 -3.38 -19.97 2.85
C GLU A 279 -3.88 -19.41 4.20
N ILE A 280 -3.83 -18.08 4.36
CA ILE A 280 -4.48 -17.36 5.46
C ILE A 280 -5.95 -17.17 5.08
N SER A 281 -6.80 -18.07 5.57
CA SER A 281 -8.23 -18.11 5.22
C SER A 281 -9.12 -18.24 6.46
N PRO A 282 -10.17 -17.41 6.60
CA PRO A 282 -10.45 -16.23 5.76
C PRO A 282 -9.35 -15.17 5.93
N TYR A 283 -9.05 -14.42 4.87
CA TYR A 283 -8.04 -13.37 4.94
C TYR A 283 -8.53 -12.21 5.86
N PRO A 284 -7.77 -11.80 6.89
CA PRO A 284 -8.31 -10.98 7.98
C PRO A 284 -8.47 -9.49 7.68
N ILE A 285 -7.86 -8.98 6.61
CA ILE A 285 -7.93 -7.56 6.23
C ILE A 285 -8.79 -7.43 4.97
N PRO A 286 -9.95 -6.74 5.02
CA PRO A 286 -11.00 -6.83 4.00
C PRO A 286 -10.72 -5.94 2.77
N THR A 287 -9.46 -5.81 2.36
CA THR A 287 -9.09 -5.00 1.20
C THR A 287 -7.90 -5.58 0.47
N VAL A 288 -7.89 -5.47 -0.87
CA VAL A 288 -6.74 -5.86 -1.69
C VAL A 288 -5.63 -4.78 -1.70
N GLY A 289 -5.92 -3.58 -1.19
CA GLY A 289 -4.93 -2.52 -1.11
C GLY A 289 -3.82 -2.85 -0.13
N SER A 290 -2.58 -2.87 -0.59
CA SER A 290 -1.39 -3.29 0.16
C SER A 290 -1.42 -4.76 0.57
N TYR A 291 -2.23 -5.58 -0.10
CA TYR A 291 -2.15 -7.04 -0.03
C TYR A 291 -0.89 -7.51 -0.74
N THR A 292 -0.13 -8.38 -0.09
CA THR A 292 1.15 -8.89 -0.59
C THR A 292 1.18 -10.42 -0.63
N VAL A 293 1.62 -10.96 -1.78
CA VAL A 293 1.86 -12.39 -2.00
C VAL A 293 3.33 -12.64 -2.33
N THR A 294 3.78 -13.88 -2.14
CA THR A 294 5.08 -14.33 -2.66
C THR A 294 5.03 -14.47 -4.18
N GLY A 295 6.19 -14.37 -4.84
CA GLY A 295 6.30 -14.63 -6.28
C GLY A 295 5.83 -16.04 -6.64
N ALA A 296 6.04 -17.03 -5.78
CA ALA A 296 5.58 -18.40 -5.98
C ALA A 296 4.03 -18.48 -6.02
N SER A 297 3.34 -17.84 -5.07
CA SER A 297 1.87 -17.81 -5.06
C SER A 297 1.32 -16.99 -6.22
N PHE A 298 1.94 -15.85 -6.54
CA PHE A 298 1.53 -14.98 -7.65
C PHE A 298 1.52 -15.72 -8.99
N LYS A 299 2.52 -16.59 -9.23
CA LYS A 299 2.69 -17.34 -10.48
C LYS A 299 1.72 -18.51 -10.68
N LYS A 300 0.84 -18.81 -9.71
CA LYS A 300 -0.17 -19.87 -9.81
C LYS A 300 -1.35 -19.44 -10.70
N VAL A 301 -1.08 -18.89 -11.89
CA VAL A 301 -2.11 -18.29 -12.76
C VAL A 301 -3.13 -19.32 -13.23
N THR A 302 -2.68 -20.52 -13.61
CA THR A 302 -3.58 -21.63 -14.02
C THR A 302 -4.54 -22.03 -12.90
N GLU A 303 -4.08 -22.03 -11.65
CA GLU A 303 -4.93 -22.31 -10.49
C GLU A 303 -5.98 -21.20 -10.32
N MET A 304 -5.58 -19.94 -10.44
CA MET A 304 -6.50 -18.81 -10.35
C MET A 304 -7.56 -18.83 -11.46
N ARG A 305 -7.18 -19.20 -12.68
CA ARG A 305 -8.10 -19.36 -13.81
C ARG A 305 -9.11 -20.47 -13.53
N ARG A 306 -8.64 -21.63 -13.07
CA ARG A 306 -9.52 -22.73 -12.66
C ARG A 306 -10.52 -22.28 -11.58
N ILE A 307 -10.09 -21.55 -10.56
CA ILE A 307 -10.98 -21.04 -9.51
C ILE A 307 -12.02 -20.07 -10.10
N ASN A 308 -11.61 -19.21 -11.04
CA ASN A 308 -12.54 -18.33 -11.75
C ASN A 308 -13.65 -19.11 -12.48
N ASP A 309 -13.32 -20.28 -13.02
CA ASP A 309 -14.24 -21.10 -13.80
C ASP A 309 -15.11 -22.01 -12.93
N THR A 310 -14.59 -22.49 -11.79
CA THR A 310 -15.28 -23.48 -10.95
C THR A 310 -15.98 -22.92 -9.72
N TYR A 311 -15.61 -21.72 -9.25
CA TYR A 311 -16.21 -21.12 -8.04
C TYR A 311 -17.31 -20.12 -8.40
N ASP A 312 -18.57 -20.48 -8.19
CA ASP A 312 -19.73 -19.62 -8.52
C ASP A 312 -20.06 -18.54 -7.48
N GLY A 313 -19.39 -18.57 -6.32
CA GLY A 313 -19.64 -17.65 -5.22
C GLY A 313 -19.12 -16.23 -5.43
N LYS A 314 -19.53 -15.32 -4.53
CA LYS A 314 -19.01 -13.95 -4.52
C LYS A 314 -17.61 -13.93 -3.94
N ILE A 315 -16.64 -13.47 -4.72
CA ILE A 315 -15.30 -13.14 -4.24
C ILE A 315 -15.27 -11.68 -3.79
N HIS A 316 -14.89 -11.45 -2.52
CA HIS A 316 -14.77 -10.11 -1.96
C HIS A 316 -13.74 -9.28 -2.74
N GLY A 317 -14.05 -8.00 -3.02
CA GLY A 317 -13.19 -7.12 -3.83
C GLY A 317 -13.21 -7.38 -5.34
N LEU A 318 -13.81 -8.47 -5.82
CA LEU A 318 -13.83 -8.85 -7.23
C LEU A 318 -15.20 -8.66 -7.89
N SER A 319 -15.34 -7.65 -8.74
CA SER A 319 -16.60 -7.37 -9.44
C SER A 319 -16.94 -8.40 -10.54
N LYS A 320 -18.23 -8.54 -10.88
CA LYS A 320 -18.70 -9.38 -12.01
C LYS A 320 -17.99 -9.07 -13.34
N ARG A 321 -17.79 -7.78 -13.67
CA ARG A 321 -17.06 -7.37 -14.86
C ARG A 321 -15.60 -7.84 -14.83
N ARG A 322 -14.95 -7.85 -13.66
CA ARG A 322 -13.57 -8.33 -13.54
C ARG A 322 -13.46 -9.86 -13.60
N ARG A 323 -14.42 -10.60 -13.05
CA ARG A 323 -14.56 -12.05 -13.29
C ARG A 323 -14.66 -12.37 -14.78
N GLN A 324 -15.47 -11.61 -15.50
CA GLN A 324 -15.64 -11.74 -16.95
C GLN A 324 -14.39 -11.40 -17.77
N GLN A 325 -13.46 -10.61 -17.22
CA GLN A 325 -12.20 -10.21 -17.84
C GLN A 325 -11.02 -11.08 -17.35
N PHE A 326 -11.28 -12.12 -16.55
CA PHE A 326 -10.23 -12.79 -15.78
C PHE A 326 -9.22 -13.54 -16.66
N ASP A 327 -9.64 -14.11 -17.80
CA ASP A 327 -8.72 -14.73 -18.75
C ASP A 327 -7.73 -13.73 -19.36
N ALA A 328 -8.22 -12.55 -19.74
CA ALA A 328 -7.39 -11.46 -20.22
C ALA A 328 -6.42 -10.96 -19.14
N ILE A 329 -6.90 -10.81 -17.90
CA ILE A 329 -6.06 -10.43 -16.76
C ILE A 329 -4.97 -11.49 -16.54
N SER A 330 -5.35 -12.77 -16.57
CA SER A 330 -4.45 -13.92 -16.38
C SER A 330 -3.37 -13.98 -17.46
N ALA A 331 -3.72 -13.75 -18.73
CA ALA A 331 -2.75 -13.70 -19.83
C ALA A 331 -1.68 -12.62 -19.61
N VAL A 332 -2.05 -11.44 -19.07
CA VAL A 332 -1.09 -10.39 -18.71
C VAL A 332 -0.19 -10.85 -17.55
N MET A 333 -0.74 -11.51 -16.53
CA MET A 333 0.05 -12.01 -15.40
C MET A 333 1.01 -13.14 -15.82
N GLU A 334 0.60 -14.00 -16.76
CA GLU A 334 1.45 -15.04 -17.37
C GLU A 334 2.59 -14.42 -18.18
N ALA A 335 2.29 -13.46 -19.06
CA ALA A 335 3.30 -12.74 -19.83
C ALA A 335 4.31 -12.01 -18.94
N PHE A 336 3.83 -11.32 -17.90
CA PHE A 336 4.67 -10.67 -16.91
C PHE A 336 5.54 -11.68 -16.14
N SER A 337 4.95 -12.79 -15.67
CA SER A 337 5.69 -13.83 -14.93
C SER A 337 6.75 -14.54 -15.77
N THR A 338 6.56 -14.56 -17.09
CA THR A 338 7.51 -15.12 -18.06
C THR A 338 8.67 -14.15 -18.27
N ALA A 339 8.37 -12.85 -18.45
CA ALA A 339 9.38 -11.81 -18.63
C ALA A 339 10.21 -11.55 -17.36
N VAL A 340 9.59 -11.68 -16.18
CA VAL A 340 10.22 -11.42 -14.88
C VAL A 340 10.19 -12.70 -14.02
N PRO A 341 11.11 -13.65 -14.24
CA PRO A 341 11.11 -14.93 -13.55
C PRO A 341 11.52 -14.84 -12.08
N ASN A 342 12.14 -13.77 -11.62
CA ASN A 342 12.71 -13.63 -10.27
C ASN A 342 11.90 -12.73 -9.33
N VAL A 343 10.56 -12.77 -9.41
CA VAL A 343 9.68 -12.03 -8.49
C VAL A 343 9.83 -12.53 -7.04
N ARG A 344 10.13 -11.60 -6.12
CA ARG A 344 10.15 -11.84 -4.67
C ARG A 344 8.75 -11.80 -4.09
N HIS A 345 8.13 -10.62 -4.17
CA HIS A 345 6.80 -10.32 -3.67
C HIS A 345 6.05 -9.45 -4.66
N VAL A 346 4.73 -9.63 -4.71
CA VAL A 346 3.82 -8.74 -5.45
C VAL A 346 2.89 -8.08 -4.45
N THR A 347 2.85 -6.76 -4.44
CA THR A 347 1.96 -5.95 -3.61
C THR A 347 0.94 -5.23 -4.49
N PHE A 348 -0.35 -5.39 -4.18
CA PHE A 348 -1.43 -4.79 -4.97
C PHE A 348 -1.82 -3.41 -4.43
N CYS A 349 -1.76 -2.39 -5.28
CA CYS A 349 -1.95 -0.99 -4.90
C CYS A 349 -3.36 -0.48 -5.26
N LYS A 350 -3.92 0.37 -4.38
CA LYS A 350 -5.18 1.10 -4.62
C LYS A 350 -5.03 2.32 -5.52
N GLY A 351 -3.81 2.82 -5.62
CA GLY A 351 -3.39 3.97 -6.41
C GLY A 351 -4.09 4.12 -7.76
N SER A 352 -4.29 5.37 -8.14
CA SER A 352 -4.94 5.79 -9.37
C SER A 352 -4.28 7.04 -9.95
N ASN A 353 -4.62 7.38 -11.20
CA ASN A 353 -4.21 8.62 -11.85
C ASN A 353 -4.52 9.86 -10.99
N ARG A 354 -5.64 9.84 -10.26
CA ARG A 354 -6.06 10.94 -9.39
C ARG A 354 -5.09 11.12 -8.22
N ASP A 355 -4.69 10.02 -7.60
CA ASP A 355 -3.75 10.03 -6.49
C ASP A 355 -2.37 10.49 -6.96
N GLY A 356 -1.93 10.03 -8.13
CA GLY A 356 -0.66 10.47 -8.71
C GLY A 356 -0.64 11.95 -9.11
N ALA A 357 -1.74 12.48 -9.67
CA ALA A 357 -1.86 13.90 -9.97
C ALA A 357 -1.81 14.76 -8.68
N LEU A 358 -2.51 14.33 -7.62
CA LEU A 358 -2.46 14.99 -6.31
C LEU A 358 -1.07 14.89 -5.68
N MET A 359 -0.41 13.73 -5.74
CA MET A 359 0.98 13.60 -5.31
C MET A 359 1.85 14.62 -6.06
N MET A 360 1.77 14.72 -7.39
CA MET A 360 2.59 15.64 -8.19
C MET A 360 2.36 17.14 -7.90
N LYS A 361 1.22 17.52 -7.30
CA LYS A 361 1.02 18.87 -6.78
C LYS A 361 1.89 19.19 -5.56
N LEU A 362 2.21 18.18 -4.75
CA LEU A 362 2.89 18.38 -3.48
C LEU A 362 4.38 18.68 -3.68
N PRO A 363 5.00 19.52 -2.82
CA PRO A 363 6.45 19.63 -2.74
C PRO A 363 7.11 18.27 -2.47
N ARG A 364 8.33 18.04 -3.01
CA ARG A 364 9.08 16.77 -2.83
C ARG A 364 9.23 16.40 -1.35
N ALA A 365 9.51 17.38 -0.48
CA ALA A 365 9.62 17.17 0.97
C ALA A 365 8.35 16.59 1.61
N ILE A 366 7.16 16.96 1.12
CA ILE A 366 5.89 16.39 1.59
C ILE A 366 5.65 15.04 0.92
N ARG A 367 5.82 14.93 -0.41
CA ARG A 367 5.63 13.66 -1.16
C ARG A 367 6.43 12.50 -0.58
N GLU A 368 7.68 12.78 -0.22
CA GLU A 368 8.61 11.79 0.32
C GLU A 368 8.64 11.75 1.85
N SER A 369 7.80 12.52 2.54
CA SER A 369 7.62 12.36 3.99
C SER A 369 6.98 11.02 4.33
N ASN A 370 7.31 10.49 5.50
CA ASN A 370 6.76 9.22 5.96
C ASN A 370 5.28 9.41 6.37
N PRO A 371 4.32 8.75 5.68
CA PRO A 371 2.91 8.89 6.01
C PRO A 371 2.56 8.35 7.41
N LEU A 372 3.29 7.36 7.93
CA LEU A 372 3.04 6.83 9.26
C LEU A 372 3.42 7.82 10.36
N ASP A 373 4.45 8.65 10.16
CA ASP A 373 4.77 9.74 11.08
C ASP A 373 3.71 10.83 11.04
N VAL A 374 3.13 11.11 9.87
CA VAL A 374 2.00 12.05 9.72
C VAL A 374 0.76 11.53 10.44
N ILE A 375 0.47 10.22 10.38
CA ILE A 375 -0.65 9.60 11.13
C ILE A 375 -0.36 9.61 12.63
N ALA A 376 0.88 9.31 13.03
CA ALA A 376 1.28 9.35 14.42
C ALA A 376 1.10 10.75 15.01
N ASN A 377 1.36 11.79 14.19
CA ASN A 377 1.18 13.20 14.52
C ASN A 377 1.71 13.51 15.92
N VAL A 378 3.01 13.21 16.12
CA VAL A 378 3.68 13.42 17.41
C VAL A 378 3.99 14.89 17.56
N ASP A 379 3.50 15.48 18.64
CA ASP A 379 3.73 16.89 18.96
C ASP A 379 5.23 17.20 19.07
N ALA A 380 5.64 18.41 18.72
CA ALA A 380 7.05 18.80 18.69
C ALA A 380 7.74 18.58 20.05
N ASP A 381 7.04 18.90 21.15
CA ASP A 381 7.54 18.76 22.52
C ASP A 381 7.69 17.28 22.96
N ASP A 382 6.98 16.38 22.28
CA ASP A 382 6.95 14.95 22.60
C ASP A 382 7.97 14.12 21.83
N LYS A 383 8.58 14.68 20.77
CA LYS A 383 9.52 13.94 19.90
C LYS A 383 10.69 13.33 20.69
N ALA A 384 11.27 14.11 21.61
CA ALA A 384 12.38 13.64 22.44
C ALA A 384 11.97 12.47 23.36
N LEU A 385 10.75 12.51 23.89
CA LEU A 385 10.22 11.43 24.71
C LEU A 385 9.95 10.17 23.87
N PHE A 386 9.37 10.32 22.68
CA PHE A 386 9.12 9.19 21.76
C PHE A 386 10.43 8.51 21.36
N GLU A 387 11.48 9.28 21.06
CA GLU A 387 12.79 8.71 20.76
C GLU A 387 13.42 8.02 21.98
N ALA A 388 13.26 8.58 23.18
CA ALA A 388 13.74 7.94 24.40
C ALA A 388 13.02 6.61 24.70
N VAL A 389 11.69 6.54 24.49
CA VAL A 389 10.92 5.30 24.63
C VAL A 389 11.32 4.29 23.57
N ALA A 390 11.48 4.72 22.31
CA ALA A 390 11.97 3.88 21.22
C ALA A 390 13.35 3.27 21.55
N SER A 391 14.29 4.11 22.00
CA SER A 391 15.64 3.68 22.40
C SER A 391 15.59 2.70 23.57
N LEU A 392 14.74 2.95 24.56
CA LEU A 392 14.56 2.04 25.68
C LEU A 392 14.04 0.67 25.22
N LEU A 393 13.00 0.64 24.38
CA LEU A 393 12.44 -0.61 23.82
C LEU A 393 13.47 -1.36 22.96
N ALA A 394 14.26 -0.64 22.17
CA ALA A 394 15.33 -1.23 21.37
C ALA A 394 16.41 -1.92 22.22
N LYS A 395 16.73 -1.38 23.41
CA LYS A 395 17.68 -2.02 24.35
C LYS A 395 17.16 -3.33 24.97
N ALA A 396 15.87 -3.61 24.86
CA ALA A 396 15.31 -4.92 25.20
C ALA A 396 15.53 -5.96 24.10
N ILE A 397 16.11 -5.59 22.95
CA ILE A 397 16.45 -6.51 21.88
C ILE A 397 17.97 -6.75 21.92
N PRO A 398 18.43 -8.00 22.03
CA PRO A 398 19.85 -8.30 22.10
C PRO A 398 20.49 -7.99 20.74
N PRO A 399 21.67 -7.35 20.70
CA PRO A 399 22.38 -7.07 19.45
C PRO A 399 22.61 -8.33 18.59
N GLU A 400 22.76 -9.49 19.23
CA GLU A 400 22.98 -10.78 18.58
C GLU A 400 21.74 -11.30 17.82
N ALA A 401 20.55 -10.74 18.04
CA ALA A 401 19.34 -11.18 17.34
C ALA A 401 19.31 -10.80 15.86
N GLN A 402 20.15 -9.84 15.42
CA GLN A 402 20.29 -9.43 14.01
C GLN A 402 18.93 -9.25 13.30
N LEU A 403 18.10 -8.35 13.82
CA LEU A 403 16.73 -8.13 13.32
C LEU A 403 16.65 -7.33 12.02
N ASP A 404 17.76 -7.15 11.31
CA ASP A 404 17.81 -6.39 10.06
C ASP A 404 16.84 -6.95 8.99
N GLN A 405 16.52 -8.25 9.07
CA GLN A 405 15.61 -8.93 8.15
C GLN A 405 14.27 -9.36 8.79
N VAL A 406 14.04 -9.05 10.06
CA VAL A 406 12.80 -9.44 10.76
C VAL A 406 11.95 -8.20 10.99
N PRO A 407 10.78 -8.07 10.35
CA PRO A 407 9.97 -6.89 10.50
C PRO A 407 9.34 -6.85 11.90
N THR A 408 9.41 -5.68 12.54
CA THR A 408 8.87 -5.38 13.87
C THR A 408 8.24 -3.99 13.87
N VAL A 409 7.51 -3.64 14.92
CA VAL A 409 7.02 -2.26 15.09
C VAL A 409 8.16 -1.25 15.30
N LEU A 410 9.38 -1.67 15.63
CA LEU A 410 10.50 -0.77 15.93
C LEU A 410 11.39 -0.43 14.73
N ASN A 411 11.39 -1.29 13.69
CA ASN A 411 12.25 -1.13 12.49
C ASN A 411 11.47 -0.88 11.19
N ILE A 412 10.13 -0.80 11.25
CA ILE A 412 9.35 -0.21 10.16
C ILE A 412 9.22 1.28 10.44
N ASP A 413 9.77 2.10 9.56
CA ASP A 413 9.80 3.55 9.72
C ASP A 413 8.39 4.12 9.94
N GLY A 414 8.25 4.94 10.98
CA GLY A 414 7.01 5.58 11.42
C GLY A 414 6.00 4.67 12.15
N LEU A 415 6.05 3.35 11.96
CA LEU A 415 5.21 2.41 12.72
C LEU A 415 5.55 2.44 14.23
N ARG A 416 6.81 2.71 14.55
CA ARG A 416 7.33 2.86 15.91
C ARG A 416 6.61 3.96 16.69
N SER A 417 6.41 5.11 16.06
CA SER A 417 5.71 6.25 16.64
C SER A 417 4.25 5.90 16.92
N LEU A 418 3.57 5.22 16.00
CA LEU A 418 2.21 4.74 16.21
C LEU A 418 2.11 3.76 17.39
N PHE A 419 3.04 2.80 17.45
CA PHE A 419 3.09 1.85 18.55
C PHE A 419 3.26 2.55 19.91
N ILE A 420 4.23 3.46 20.04
CA ILE A 420 4.49 4.20 21.29
C ILE A 420 3.29 5.04 21.72
N LYS A 421 2.54 5.61 20.76
CA LYS A 421 1.31 6.36 21.07
C LYS A 421 0.23 5.47 21.70
N GLU A 422 0.20 4.19 21.36
CA GLU A 422 -0.82 3.24 21.82
C GLU A 422 -0.48 2.55 23.15
N ILE A 423 0.79 2.44 23.57
CA ILE A 423 1.15 1.60 24.75
C ILE A 423 0.61 2.10 26.11
N TRP A 424 0.33 3.41 26.24
CA TRP A 424 -0.35 4.00 27.40
C TRP A 424 -1.83 4.31 27.16
N ALA A 425 -2.29 4.23 25.90
CA ALA A 425 -3.67 4.53 25.57
C ALA A 425 -4.60 3.53 26.25
N ARG A 426 -5.82 3.96 26.58
CA ARG A 426 -6.88 3.06 27.08
C ARG A 426 -6.57 2.31 28.39
N ALA A 427 -5.61 2.77 29.20
CA ALA A 427 -5.26 2.14 30.48
C ALA A 427 -6.41 2.03 31.50
N GLY A 428 -7.52 2.77 31.31
CA GLY A 428 -8.73 2.65 32.13
C GLY A 428 -9.68 1.52 31.74
N HIS A 429 -9.37 0.71 30.72
CA HIS A 429 -10.19 -0.42 30.27
C HIS A 429 -9.53 -1.75 30.62
N GLU A 430 -10.34 -2.82 30.68
CA GLU A 430 -9.85 -4.18 30.94
C GLU A 430 -8.86 -4.65 29.87
N ALA A 431 -7.87 -5.43 30.29
CA ALA A 431 -6.77 -5.88 29.45
C ALA A 431 -7.27 -6.69 28.23
N ASP A 432 -8.17 -7.64 28.43
CA ASP A 432 -8.71 -8.48 27.36
C ASP A 432 -9.52 -7.67 26.33
N SER A 433 -10.31 -6.69 26.82
CA SER A 433 -11.04 -5.76 25.97
C SER A 433 -10.08 -4.89 25.14
N ASN A 434 -8.98 -4.43 25.74
CA ASN A 434 -7.96 -3.67 25.03
C ASN A 434 -7.18 -4.52 24.01
N ALA A 435 -6.90 -5.79 24.31
CA ALA A 435 -6.27 -6.70 23.36
C ALA A 435 -7.15 -6.89 22.11
N SER A 436 -8.44 -7.18 22.30
CA SER A 436 -9.43 -7.28 21.23
C SER A 436 -9.53 -5.98 20.44
N PHE A 437 -9.72 -4.84 21.13
CA PHE A 437 -9.76 -3.52 20.50
C PHE A 437 -8.54 -3.26 19.63
N SER A 438 -7.33 -3.61 20.08
CA SER A 438 -6.09 -3.33 19.36
C SER A 438 -6.01 -4.10 18.04
N LEU A 439 -6.46 -5.36 18.00
CA LEU A 439 -6.50 -6.13 16.76
C LEU A 439 -7.45 -5.50 15.74
N HIS A 440 -8.69 -5.21 16.16
CA HIS A 440 -9.71 -4.61 15.30
C HIS A 440 -9.35 -3.19 14.88
N HIS A 441 -8.80 -2.39 15.81
CA HIS A 441 -8.36 -1.04 15.53
C HIS A 441 -7.26 -1.04 14.46
N ALA A 442 -6.25 -1.92 14.56
CA ALA A 442 -5.19 -1.98 13.57
C ALA A 442 -5.68 -2.35 12.15
N ILE A 443 -6.73 -3.16 12.01
CA ILE A 443 -7.28 -3.52 10.70
C ILE A 443 -8.29 -2.50 10.16
N CYS A 444 -9.01 -1.78 11.03
CA CYS A 444 -10.09 -0.86 10.64
C CYS A 444 -9.68 0.61 10.60
N ARG A 445 -8.68 1.02 11.39
CA ARG A 445 -8.20 2.41 11.41
C ARG A 445 -7.67 2.82 10.05
N ASP A 446 -7.90 4.08 9.68
CA ASP A 446 -7.24 4.71 8.54
C ASP A 446 -7.20 3.79 7.31
N ALA A 447 -8.37 3.29 6.85
CA ALA A 447 -8.47 2.13 5.95
C ALA A 447 -7.69 2.26 4.61
N ASP A 448 -7.37 3.49 4.22
CA ASP A 448 -6.60 3.84 3.02
C ASP A 448 -5.30 4.61 3.33
N ALA A 449 -4.88 4.67 4.60
CA ALA A 449 -3.67 5.37 4.98
C ALA A 449 -2.43 4.77 4.29
N PRO A 450 -1.63 5.61 3.61
CA PRO A 450 -0.35 5.18 3.05
C PRO A 450 0.58 4.60 4.12
N GLY A 451 1.36 3.58 3.77
CA GLY A 451 2.32 2.94 4.68
C GLY A 451 1.71 1.93 5.67
N LEU A 452 0.41 2.02 6.00
CA LEU A 452 -0.30 1.00 6.81
C LEU A 452 -0.63 -0.24 5.96
N SER A 453 0.43 -0.92 5.51
CA SER A 453 0.36 -2.20 4.80
C SER A 453 -0.27 -3.30 5.67
N HIS A 454 -0.64 -4.42 5.05
CA HIS A 454 -1.15 -5.57 5.79
C HIS A 454 -0.14 -6.09 6.83
N LEU A 455 1.15 -6.02 6.52
CA LEU A 455 2.23 -6.32 7.45
C LEU A 455 2.26 -5.33 8.62
N ALA A 456 2.23 -4.02 8.33
CA ALA A 456 2.25 -2.99 9.37
C ALA A 456 1.03 -3.09 10.31
N ARG A 457 -0.16 -3.35 9.76
CA ARG A 457 -1.38 -3.59 10.54
C ARG A 457 -1.29 -4.83 11.41
N ALA A 458 -0.81 -5.93 10.86
CA ALA A 458 -0.60 -7.16 11.63
C ALA A 458 0.44 -6.95 12.75
N LEU A 459 1.55 -6.26 12.47
CA LEU A 459 2.56 -5.96 13.48
C LEU A 459 2.02 -5.06 14.59
N LEU A 460 1.36 -3.96 14.24
CA LEU A 460 0.79 -3.04 15.22
C LEU A 460 -0.25 -3.74 16.08
N GLY A 461 -1.25 -4.37 15.45
CA GLY A 461 -2.33 -5.05 16.15
C GLY A 461 -1.81 -6.15 17.08
N THR A 462 -0.96 -7.05 16.58
CA THR A 462 -0.42 -8.15 17.39
C THR A 462 0.48 -7.65 18.52
N THR A 463 1.33 -6.65 18.28
CA THR A 463 2.25 -6.14 19.30
C THR A 463 1.49 -5.37 20.39
N VAL A 464 0.52 -4.54 20.03
CA VAL A 464 -0.31 -3.79 21.01
C VAL A 464 -1.25 -4.73 21.75
N ALA A 465 -1.82 -5.75 21.11
CA ALA A 465 -2.59 -6.77 21.81
C ALA A 465 -1.72 -7.55 22.82
N ALA A 466 -0.48 -7.88 22.46
CA ALA A 466 0.46 -8.53 23.37
C ALA A 466 0.88 -7.64 24.53
N ARG A 467 0.95 -6.32 24.31
CA ARG A 467 1.09 -5.33 25.39
C ARG A 467 -0.01 -5.46 26.45
N TRP A 468 -1.22 -5.88 26.10
CA TRP A 468 -2.29 -6.13 27.07
C TRP A 468 -2.33 -7.55 27.64
N GLY A 469 -1.29 -8.38 27.44
CA GLY A 469 -1.21 -9.72 28.03
C GLY A 469 -1.82 -10.84 27.18
N SER A 470 -2.28 -10.54 25.96
CA SER A 470 -2.81 -11.51 24.98
C SER A 470 -4.03 -12.33 25.44
N GLY A 471 -4.72 -11.92 26.50
CA GLY A 471 -6.01 -12.49 26.88
C GLY A 471 -7.07 -12.07 25.86
N MET A 472 -7.64 -13.02 25.14
CA MET A 472 -8.62 -12.76 24.08
C MET A 472 -9.68 -13.85 24.06
N GLY A 473 -10.91 -13.45 23.74
CA GLY A 473 -11.99 -14.40 23.48
C GLY A 473 -11.72 -15.27 22.25
N PRO A 474 -12.40 -16.43 22.08
CA PRO A 474 -12.11 -17.38 21.00
C PRO A 474 -12.14 -16.78 19.58
N VAL A 475 -13.06 -15.83 19.33
CA VAL A 475 -13.18 -15.15 18.02
C VAL A 475 -11.95 -14.29 17.74
N ASP A 476 -11.49 -13.51 18.71
CA ASP A 476 -10.33 -12.64 18.54
C ASP A 476 -9.01 -13.42 18.57
N ALA A 477 -8.97 -14.59 19.24
CA ALA A 477 -7.86 -15.52 19.14
C ALA A 477 -7.68 -16.04 17.70
N GLN A 478 -8.77 -16.31 16.98
CA GLN A 478 -8.71 -16.65 15.56
C GLN A 478 -8.18 -15.49 14.72
N LEU A 479 -8.64 -14.26 14.97
CA LEU A 479 -8.11 -13.06 14.29
C LEU A 479 -6.60 -12.88 14.54
N ALA A 480 -6.16 -13.07 15.79
CA ALA A 480 -4.74 -13.02 16.16
C ALA A 480 -3.90 -14.06 15.40
N GLU A 481 -4.43 -15.28 15.24
CA GLU A 481 -3.78 -16.34 14.48
C GLU A 481 -3.64 -15.97 13.00
N LEU A 482 -4.71 -15.45 12.38
CA LEU A 482 -4.73 -15.01 10.99
C LEU A 482 -3.74 -13.87 10.74
N LEU A 483 -3.69 -12.86 11.62
CA LEU A 483 -2.70 -11.79 11.58
C LEU A 483 -1.27 -12.33 11.79
N GLY A 484 -1.11 -13.30 12.69
CA GLY A 484 0.16 -14.01 12.87
C GLY A 484 0.60 -14.79 11.62
N GLY A 485 -0.34 -15.27 10.82
CA GLY A 485 -0.08 -15.83 9.49
C GLY A 485 0.57 -14.82 8.55
N ILE A 486 0.11 -13.56 8.56
CA ILE A 486 0.69 -12.47 7.76
C ILE A 486 2.14 -12.23 8.19
N LEU A 487 2.42 -12.20 9.49
CA LEU A 487 3.79 -12.00 10.00
C LEU A 487 4.73 -13.14 9.57
N LYS A 488 4.26 -14.40 9.69
CA LYS A 488 5.02 -15.60 9.34
C LYS A 488 5.42 -15.67 7.86
N ARG A 489 4.67 -14.99 6.97
CA ARG A 489 5.00 -14.87 5.55
C ARG A 489 6.31 -14.13 5.29
N TYR A 490 6.64 -13.16 6.13
CA TYR A 490 7.86 -12.35 6.02
C TYR A 490 9.01 -12.97 6.80
N SER A 491 8.74 -13.40 8.03
CA SER A 491 9.72 -14.14 8.83
C SER A 491 9.00 -15.04 9.83
N LYS A 492 9.48 -16.28 9.96
CA LYS A 492 8.99 -17.22 10.98
C LYS A 492 9.22 -16.70 12.40
N GLU A 493 10.14 -15.74 12.60
CA GLU A 493 10.41 -15.09 13.87
C GLU A 493 9.58 -13.83 14.12
N ALA A 494 8.96 -13.23 13.11
CA ALA A 494 8.26 -11.94 13.25
C ALA A 494 7.16 -11.98 14.31
N ILE A 495 6.41 -13.10 14.39
CA ILE A 495 5.39 -13.30 15.44
C ILE A 495 5.99 -13.34 16.84
N PHE A 496 7.15 -13.99 17.02
CA PHE A 496 7.83 -14.04 18.31
C PHE A 496 8.22 -12.64 18.76
N TRP A 497 8.84 -11.85 17.87
CA TRP A 497 9.28 -10.50 18.18
C TRP A 497 8.13 -9.53 18.41
N ALA A 498 7.02 -9.66 17.68
CA ALA A 498 5.81 -8.88 17.95
C ALA A 498 5.27 -9.15 19.37
N LEU A 499 5.16 -10.42 19.76
CA LEU A 499 4.70 -10.78 21.11
C LEU A 499 5.70 -10.35 22.20
N TYR A 500 7.00 -10.52 21.94
CA TYR A 500 8.07 -10.14 22.85
C TYR A 500 8.13 -8.62 23.10
N ILE A 501 8.10 -7.82 22.03
CA ILE A 501 8.10 -6.35 22.14
C ILE A 501 6.84 -5.87 22.86
N GLY A 502 5.69 -6.51 22.62
CA GLY A 502 4.47 -6.28 23.38
C GLY A 502 4.65 -6.55 24.88
N ALA A 503 5.24 -7.70 25.25
CA ALA A 503 5.56 -8.04 26.63
C ALA A 503 6.55 -7.05 27.29
N VAL A 504 7.56 -6.58 26.56
CA VAL A 504 8.48 -5.52 27.01
C VAL A 504 7.71 -4.23 27.27
N ALA A 505 6.83 -3.84 26.35
CA ALA A 505 5.99 -2.65 26.53
C ALA A 505 5.02 -2.82 27.71
N ASN A 506 4.53 -4.04 27.98
CA ASN A 506 3.72 -4.33 29.17
C ASN A 506 4.52 -4.03 30.43
N ALA A 507 5.72 -4.61 30.56
CA ALA A 507 6.60 -4.33 31.69
C ALA A 507 6.92 -2.83 31.84
N LEU A 508 7.19 -2.13 30.72
CA LEU A 508 7.45 -0.69 30.73
C LEU A 508 6.33 0.09 31.43
N VAL A 509 5.07 -0.13 31.04
CA VAL A 509 3.96 0.66 31.62
C VAL A 509 3.37 0.05 32.89
N THR A 510 3.68 -1.19 33.26
CA THR A 510 3.51 -1.63 34.65
C THR A 510 4.46 -0.85 35.59
N ILE A 511 5.69 -0.58 35.16
CA ILE A 511 6.68 0.20 35.94
C ILE A 511 6.39 1.71 35.87
N VAL A 512 5.91 2.18 34.72
CA VAL A 512 5.65 3.58 34.41
C VAL A 512 4.18 3.73 33.94
N PRO A 513 3.20 3.62 34.85
CA PRO A 513 1.77 3.54 34.52
C PRO A 513 1.21 4.83 33.91
N VAL A 514 1.82 5.96 34.24
CA VAL A 514 1.50 7.26 33.65
C VAL A 514 2.59 7.60 32.66
N ARG A 515 2.19 8.00 31.45
CA ARG A 515 3.11 8.48 30.43
C ARG A 515 4.02 9.58 31.01
N PRO A 516 5.36 9.45 30.91
CA PRO A 516 6.28 10.47 31.43
C PRO A 516 6.04 11.84 30.77
N SER A 517 6.21 12.91 31.53
CA SER A 517 6.17 14.28 30.99
C SER A 517 7.49 14.72 30.35
N ASN A 518 8.59 14.00 30.60
CA ASN A 518 9.88 14.26 29.99
C ASN A 518 10.77 13.00 29.99
N VAL A 519 11.90 13.09 29.28
CA VAL A 519 12.88 12.01 29.11
C VAL A 519 13.55 11.61 30.44
N GLU A 520 13.83 12.58 31.32
CA GLU A 520 14.55 12.30 32.58
C GLU A 520 13.76 11.37 33.49
N ILE A 521 12.44 11.56 33.59
CA ILE A 521 11.56 10.70 34.40
C ILE A 521 11.67 9.25 33.90
N LEU A 522 11.64 9.04 32.58
CA LEU A 522 11.77 7.71 31.99
C LEU A 522 13.13 7.08 32.33
N GLN A 523 14.22 7.81 32.07
CA GLN A 523 15.59 7.32 32.28
C GLN A 523 15.93 7.02 33.74
N LYS A 524 15.39 7.83 34.67
CA LYS A 524 15.55 7.61 36.12
C LYS A 524 14.70 6.45 36.64
N SER A 525 13.67 6.03 35.91
CA SER A 525 12.72 5.00 36.35
C SER A 525 13.13 3.59 35.96
N ILE A 526 13.62 3.40 34.73
CA ILE A 526 13.77 2.09 34.12
C ILE A 526 14.94 2.01 33.12
N ARG A 527 15.61 0.86 33.07
CA ARG A 527 16.58 0.50 32.04
C ARG A 527 16.37 -0.94 31.60
N PHE A 528 16.37 -1.19 30.30
CA PHE A 528 16.39 -2.55 29.72
C PHE A 528 17.78 -2.88 29.21
N GLU A 529 18.15 -4.15 29.33
CA GLU A 529 19.30 -4.76 28.68
C GLU A 529 18.96 -6.20 28.33
N ALA A 530 19.18 -6.63 27.08
CA ALA A 530 18.93 -7.99 26.66
C ALA A 530 20.19 -8.67 26.11
N ARG A 531 20.32 -9.98 26.36
CA ARG A 531 21.41 -10.82 25.86
C ARG A 531 20.89 -12.17 25.40
N LEU A 532 21.53 -12.74 24.39
CA LEU A 532 21.26 -14.11 23.95
C LEU A 532 22.20 -15.08 24.67
N LEU A 533 21.63 -15.97 25.49
CA LEU A 533 22.36 -17.03 26.16
C LEU A 533 22.34 -18.29 25.30
N LYS A 534 23.50 -18.68 24.79
CA LYS A 534 23.71 -19.96 24.13
C LYS A 534 24.13 -20.98 25.17
N VAL A 535 23.26 -21.95 25.45
CA VAL A 535 23.54 -23.03 26.40
C VAL A 535 23.78 -24.30 25.57
N PRO A 536 24.93 -24.99 25.73
CA PRO A 536 25.18 -26.26 25.07
C PRO A 536 24.05 -27.25 25.37
N ASP A 537 23.57 -27.95 24.33
CA ASP A 537 22.49 -28.96 24.41
C ASP A 537 21.10 -28.44 24.85
N GLU A 538 20.91 -27.13 25.00
CA GLU A 538 19.60 -26.49 25.25
C GLU A 538 19.21 -25.51 24.12
N LYS A 539 17.95 -25.06 24.13
CA LYS A 539 17.49 -24.00 23.23
C LYS A 539 18.10 -22.67 23.67
N ASP A 540 18.48 -21.84 22.69
CA ASP A 540 18.87 -20.44 22.92
C ASP A 540 17.84 -19.74 23.82
N SER A 541 18.35 -19.07 24.86
CA SER A 541 17.55 -18.37 25.84
C SER A 541 17.76 -16.86 25.72
N LEU A 542 16.67 -16.13 25.47
CA LEU A 542 16.63 -14.68 25.51
C LEU A 542 16.49 -14.21 26.95
N GLN A 543 17.50 -13.53 27.49
CA GLN A 543 17.46 -12.96 28.83
C GLN A 543 17.25 -11.45 28.74
N LEU A 544 16.21 -10.96 29.40
CA LEU A 544 15.93 -9.53 29.59
C LEU A 544 16.23 -9.14 31.04
N SER A 545 17.15 -8.21 31.23
CA SER A 545 17.39 -7.55 32.51
C SER A 545 16.58 -6.24 32.56
N ILE A 546 15.75 -6.10 33.58
CA ILE A 546 14.95 -4.91 33.84
C ILE A 546 15.48 -4.27 35.12
N SER A 547 16.20 -3.15 34.97
CA SER A 547 16.67 -2.37 36.11
C SER A 547 15.64 -1.31 36.47
N ILE A 548 15.15 -1.32 37.71
CA ILE A 548 14.03 -0.49 38.17
C ILE A 548 14.48 0.40 39.34
N HIS A 549 14.09 1.67 39.33
CA HIS A 549 14.36 2.56 40.43
C HIS A 549 13.83 1.99 41.77
N PRO A 550 14.62 1.97 42.87
CA PRO A 550 14.23 1.30 44.13
C PRO A 550 12.90 1.78 44.73
N LYS A 551 12.52 3.04 44.51
CA LYS A 551 11.21 3.55 44.96
C LYS A 551 10.04 2.93 44.19
N ILE A 552 10.19 2.71 42.88
CA ILE A 552 9.15 2.13 42.03
C ILE A 552 9.04 0.64 42.30
N LEU A 553 10.18 -0.05 42.48
CA LEU A 553 10.24 -1.48 42.76
C LEU A 553 9.41 -1.90 44.00
N ARG A 554 9.16 -0.99 44.95
CA ARG A 554 8.29 -1.25 46.13
C ARG A 554 6.81 -1.41 45.79
N PHE A 555 6.38 -0.93 44.63
CA PHE A 555 4.98 -0.88 44.22
C PHE A 555 4.67 -1.81 43.03
N VAL A 556 5.66 -2.56 42.55
CA VAL A 556 5.52 -3.42 41.37
C VAL A 556 5.68 -4.87 41.78
N ASP A 557 4.75 -5.72 41.33
CA ASP A 557 4.87 -7.16 41.49
C ASP A 557 5.84 -7.74 40.46
N VAL A 558 6.90 -8.39 40.96
CA VAL A 558 7.94 -9.05 40.15
C VAL A 558 7.37 -10.19 39.32
N GLU A 559 6.36 -10.90 39.84
CA GLU A 559 5.72 -11.99 39.11
C GLU A 559 4.87 -11.46 37.96
N GLU A 560 4.16 -10.34 38.17
CA GLU A 560 3.40 -9.64 37.14
C GLU A 560 4.31 -9.20 35.98
N LEU A 561 5.49 -8.65 36.26
CA LEU A 561 6.46 -8.26 35.24
C LEU A 561 7.01 -9.44 34.41
N SER A 562 7.06 -10.63 35.01
CA SER A 562 7.61 -11.82 34.35
C SER A 562 6.55 -12.64 33.60
N SER A 563 5.27 -12.50 33.97
CA SER A 563 4.16 -13.30 33.45
C SER A 563 3.97 -13.19 31.93
N PRO A 564 3.97 -11.99 31.30
CA PRO A 564 3.82 -11.84 29.86
C PRO A 564 4.90 -12.57 29.04
N PHE A 565 6.12 -12.70 29.58
CA PHE A 565 7.22 -13.39 28.91
C PHE A 565 7.13 -14.91 28.98
N LYS A 566 6.43 -15.43 30.00
CA LYS A 566 6.17 -16.87 30.17
C LYS A 566 5.07 -17.36 29.22
N SER A 567 4.17 -16.49 28.75
CA SER A 567 3.02 -16.83 27.89
C SER A 567 3.31 -16.71 26.39
N ILE A 568 4.46 -16.13 26.01
CA ILE A 568 4.88 -16.00 24.59
C ILE A 568 4.84 -17.37 23.90
N LEU A 569 3.93 -17.51 22.93
CA LEU A 569 3.74 -18.69 22.08
C LEU A 569 3.36 -19.98 22.83
N LYS A 570 2.75 -19.90 24.02
CA LYS A 570 2.16 -21.09 24.67
C LYS A 570 0.82 -21.53 24.05
N ASN A 571 0.18 -20.67 23.26
CA ASN A 571 -1.08 -20.98 22.58
C ASN A 571 -0.81 -21.66 21.23
N GLY A 572 -1.01 -22.99 21.19
CA GLY A 572 -0.97 -23.82 19.98
C GLY A 572 0.26 -24.73 19.89
N ASP A 573 0.18 -25.93 20.47
CA ASP A 573 0.94 -27.21 20.31
C ASP A 573 2.43 -27.26 19.90
N LYS A 574 3.14 -26.14 19.76
CA LYS A 574 4.57 -26.10 19.44
C LYS A 574 5.30 -25.23 20.46
N LYS A 575 6.10 -25.89 21.32
CA LYS A 575 7.00 -25.22 22.28
C LYS A 575 7.77 -24.10 21.57
N PRO A 576 7.87 -22.89 22.15
CA PRO A 576 8.58 -21.76 21.54
C PRO A 576 10.00 -22.15 21.14
N LYS A 577 10.49 -21.58 20.03
CA LYS A 577 11.87 -21.81 19.55
C LYS A 577 12.92 -21.20 20.48
N LYS A 578 12.59 -20.09 21.15
CA LYS A 578 13.47 -19.37 22.09
C LYS A 578 12.83 -19.38 23.48
N LYS A 579 13.60 -19.72 24.51
CA LYS A 579 13.14 -19.58 25.91
C LYS A 579 13.33 -18.12 26.31
N THR A 580 12.37 -17.51 26.99
CA THR A 580 12.49 -16.15 27.53
C THR A 580 12.67 -16.20 29.04
N SER A 581 13.63 -15.45 29.56
CA SER A 581 13.87 -15.27 30.99
C SER A 581 13.98 -13.78 31.32
N VAL A 582 13.46 -13.39 32.49
CA VAL A 582 13.48 -12.00 32.96
C VAL A 582 14.23 -11.95 34.28
N ILE A 583 15.15 -11.01 34.42
CA ILE A 583 15.86 -10.71 35.66
C ILE A 583 15.51 -9.28 36.07
N ILE A 584 15.12 -9.08 37.32
CA ILE A 584 14.86 -7.75 37.88
C ILE A 584 16.03 -7.32 38.75
N LEU A 585 16.54 -6.12 38.49
CA LEU A 585 17.68 -5.54 39.17
C LEU A 585 17.29 -4.17 39.76
N PRO A 586 17.84 -3.76 40.92
CA PRO A 586 17.73 -2.37 41.35
C PRO A 586 18.55 -1.48 40.40
N LEU A 587 17.97 -0.37 39.95
CA LEU A 587 18.67 0.63 39.15
C LEU A 587 19.65 1.39 40.07
N THR A 588 20.95 1.16 39.90
CA THR A 588 22.00 1.90 40.60
C THR A 588 22.18 3.28 39.95
N GLN A 589 22.26 4.33 40.78
CA GLN A 589 22.64 5.66 40.30
C GLN A 589 24.15 5.64 40.02
N GLU A 590 24.52 5.50 38.74
CA GLU A 590 25.81 5.96 38.23
C GLU A 590 25.64 7.34 37.58
#